data_AF-A0A5A7RAI7-F1
#
_entry.id   AF-A0A5A7RAI7-F1
#
_cell.length_a   1.000
_cell.length_b   1.000
_cell.length_c   1.000
_cell.angle_alpha   90.00
_cell.angle_beta   90.00
_cell.angle_gamma   90.00
#
_symmetry.space_group_name_H-M   'P 1'
#
loop_
_entity.id
_entity.type
_entity.pdbx_description
1 polymer ?
#
loop_
_entity_poly.entity_id
_entity_poly.type
_entity_poly.pdbx_seq_one_letter_code
_entity_poly.pdbx_strand_id
1 'polypeptide(L)'
;MIYMEGGAWCTSPSECLERSKGWLGDVYSRPRRAYFDGMLENNKTYNPDFYNWNRVYIVYCDGSSFLGDVEEVDPQTNVTYRGSRVFDAVIEDLFAKGLNNAENVILSGSSAGALATILNCDTFSARLPNAKRVKCLSDSGFFLHATNLPGAKEREDYFTQVVNLHGLEKFLPASCTSKRNPGQCLFPEYLVEDIQTPLFILESSFDYHQLREMLTPYIGGGYDEWHDCIYNLTLCNSTQIGIFQEFQQTFINTLQNLKFSASRGMYVHNCYLHTHIYLKSESVCSAVGKNTLENKSVAEAIGDWYFDRRSFRDIDTVDHHKLKSKLTCVCVCFTQPKYTKSTATSTNAPPIAIRHEWWLAVSCLSSPTPPPCDLNACDSETQSPPTLYGFIPVSIPTALLPSCRRRLAADSAAVPPASENSGSAARSTFSVEP
;
A
#
# COMPACT_ATOMS: atom_id res chain seq x y z
N MET A 1 -8.73 14.25 -4.82
CA MET A 1 -7.64 13.27 -4.72
C MET A 1 -8.25 11.89 -4.68
N ILE A 2 -7.86 11.02 -5.60
CA ILE A 2 -8.27 9.62 -5.65
C ILE A 2 -7.02 8.80 -5.38
N TYR A 3 -6.97 8.14 -4.24
CA TYR A 3 -5.83 7.32 -3.81
C TYR A 3 -6.10 5.85 -4.08
N MET A 4 -5.16 5.16 -4.72
CA MET A 4 -5.17 3.73 -4.99
C MET A 4 -4.24 3.01 -3.99
N GLU A 5 -4.82 2.13 -3.18
CA GLU A 5 -4.06 1.27 -2.27
C GLU A 5 -3.14 0.30 -3.04
N GLY A 6 -2.05 -0.14 -2.42
CA GLY A 6 -1.17 -1.18 -2.95
C GLY A 6 -0.99 -2.35 -1.99
N GLY A 7 -0.12 -3.29 -2.36
CA GLY A 7 0.20 -4.45 -1.53
C GLY A 7 0.72 -5.64 -2.33
N ALA A 8 1.73 -5.40 -3.19
CA ALA A 8 2.28 -6.38 -4.13
C ALA A 8 1.22 -7.07 -5.03
N TRP A 9 1.55 -8.21 -5.62
CA TRP A 9 0.72 -8.96 -6.57
C TRP A 9 0.54 -10.41 -6.09
N CYS A 10 0.06 -11.28 -6.97
CA CYS A 10 0.19 -12.73 -6.84
C CYS A 10 0.39 -13.33 -8.25
N THR A 11 1.26 -14.33 -8.38
CA THR A 11 1.76 -14.84 -9.67
C THR A 11 1.26 -16.25 -10.01
N SER A 12 0.60 -16.92 -9.06
CA SER A 12 0.01 -18.25 -9.23
C SER A 12 -1.43 -18.32 -8.67
N PRO A 13 -2.32 -19.16 -9.22
CA PRO A 13 -3.68 -19.34 -8.69
C PRO A 13 -3.70 -19.72 -7.20
N SER A 14 -2.77 -20.57 -6.77
CA SER A 14 -2.62 -20.99 -5.36
C SER A 14 -2.24 -19.84 -4.42
N GLU A 15 -1.35 -18.95 -4.85
CA GLU A 15 -0.99 -17.75 -4.08
C GLU A 15 -2.15 -16.75 -4.06
N CYS A 16 -2.81 -16.52 -5.20
CA CYS A 16 -3.98 -15.64 -5.29
C CYS A 16 -5.15 -16.16 -4.43
N LEU A 17 -5.33 -17.48 -4.31
CA LEU A 17 -6.30 -18.11 -3.42
C LEU A 17 -5.95 -17.96 -1.93
N GLU A 18 -4.67 -17.97 -1.56
CA GLU A 18 -4.27 -17.67 -0.18
C GLU A 18 -4.49 -16.19 0.14
N ARG A 19 -4.06 -15.32 -0.77
CA ARG A 19 -4.27 -13.87 -0.72
C ARG A 19 -5.76 -13.49 -0.60
N SER A 20 -6.65 -14.18 -1.31
CA SER A 20 -8.10 -13.89 -1.30
C SER A 20 -8.82 -14.27 0.00
N LYS A 21 -8.15 -14.94 0.94
CA LYS A 21 -8.66 -15.19 2.30
C LYS A 21 -8.39 -14.02 3.26
N GLY A 22 -7.52 -13.08 2.87
CA GLY A 22 -7.14 -11.92 3.66
C GLY A 22 -7.64 -10.59 3.08
N TRP A 23 -7.31 -9.50 3.77
CA TRP A 23 -7.73 -8.13 3.42
C TRP A 23 -7.39 -7.74 1.97
N LEU A 24 -6.30 -8.27 1.41
CA LEU A 24 -5.82 -7.97 0.06
C LEU A 24 -6.52 -8.74 -1.08
N GLY A 25 -7.62 -9.44 -0.78
CA GLY A 25 -8.53 -10.03 -1.78
C GLY A 25 -9.98 -10.25 -1.33
N ASP A 26 -10.28 -10.20 -0.03
CA ASP A 26 -11.65 -10.07 0.48
C ASP A 26 -11.91 -8.69 1.11
N VAL A 27 -12.92 -7.99 0.62
CA VAL A 27 -13.35 -6.68 1.15
C VAL A 27 -14.19 -6.77 2.42
N TYR A 28 -14.76 -7.94 2.76
CA TYR A 28 -15.59 -8.10 3.96
C TYR A 28 -14.77 -8.31 5.24
N SER A 29 -13.59 -8.92 5.13
CA SER A 29 -12.62 -9.08 6.22
C SER A 29 -11.94 -7.78 6.64
N ARG A 30 -11.99 -6.74 5.79
CA ARG A 30 -11.42 -5.41 6.07
C ARG A 30 -12.21 -4.60 7.12
N PRO A 31 -11.56 -3.67 7.84
CA PRO A 31 -12.27 -2.65 8.62
C PRO A 31 -13.20 -1.80 7.73
N ARG A 32 -14.45 -1.60 8.16
CA ARG A 32 -15.45 -0.75 7.44
C ARG A 32 -15.15 0.76 7.46
N ARG A 33 -13.94 1.16 7.83
CA ARG A 33 -13.43 2.54 7.87
C ARG A 33 -11.94 2.53 7.57
N ALA A 34 -11.53 3.17 6.48
CA ALA A 34 -10.15 3.65 6.34
C ALA A 34 -9.99 4.99 7.09
N TYR A 35 -8.76 5.29 7.49
CA TYR A 35 -8.39 6.58 8.10
C TYR A 35 -7.68 7.43 7.05
N PHE A 36 -8.02 8.70 6.95
CA PHE A 36 -7.39 9.60 5.98
C PHE A 36 -6.20 10.31 6.63
N ASP A 37 -5.00 9.78 6.38
CA ASP A 37 -3.74 10.23 6.99
C ASP A 37 -2.78 10.82 5.93
N GLY A 38 -1.74 11.52 6.37
CA GLY A 38 -0.75 12.15 5.48
C GLY A 38 -1.37 13.16 4.52
N MET A 39 -1.09 13.01 3.22
CA MET A 39 -1.63 13.86 2.14
C MET A 39 -3.14 13.66 1.89
N LEU A 40 -3.78 12.71 2.58
CA LEU A 40 -5.24 12.60 2.63
C LEU A 40 -5.84 13.24 3.88
N GLU A 41 -5.06 13.66 4.89
CA GLU A 41 -5.62 14.21 6.12
C GLU A 41 -6.35 15.54 5.88
N ASN A 42 -7.42 15.84 6.64
CA ASN A 42 -8.14 17.12 6.57
C ASN A 42 -7.53 18.22 7.47
N ASN A 43 -6.37 17.96 8.06
CA ASN A 43 -5.62 18.88 8.87
C ASN A 43 -4.65 19.68 8.00
N LYS A 44 -4.83 21.01 7.95
CA LYS A 44 -3.99 21.90 7.13
C LYS A 44 -2.51 21.89 7.55
N THR A 45 -2.19 21.55 8.80
CA THR A 45 -0.79 21.46 9.26
C THR A 45 -0.02 20.33 8.56
N TYR A 46 -0.66 19.18 8.36
CA TYR A 46 -0.05 18.01 7.70
C TYR A 46 -0.34 17.93 6.20
N ASN A 47 -1.38 18.61 5.73
CA ASN A 47 -1.83 18.60 4.34
C ASN A 47 -2.17 20.03 3.83
N PRO A 48 -1.18 20.94 3.73
CA PRO A 48 -1.42 22.38 3.53
C PRO A 48 -2.23 22.74 2.28
N ASP A 49 -2.08 21.93 1.23
CA ASP A 49 -2.63 22.20 -0.11
C ASP A 49 -3.85 21.34 -0.48
N PHE A 50 -4.06 20.18 0.15
CA PHE A 50 -5.16 19.26 -0.20
C PHE A 50 -6.16 18.98 0.96
N TYR A 51 -5.98 19.55 2.16
CA TYR A 51 -6.82 19.26 3.34
C TYR A 51 -8.34 19.41 3.13
N ASN A 52 -8.77 20.37 2.32
CA ASN A 52 -10.18 20.67 2.05
C ASN A 52 -10.74 19.98 0.79
N TRP A 53 -9.97 19.08 0.16
CA TRP A 53 -10.39 18.40 -1.06
C TRP A 53 -11.38 17.24 -0.81
N ASN A 54 -12.16 16.95 -1.84
CA ASN A 54 -12.81 15.64 -2.00
C ASN A 54 -11.72 14.55 -2.12
N ARG A 55 -11.85 13.51 -1.28
CA ARG A 55 -10.86 12.46 -1.07
C ARG A 55 -11.52 11.09 -1.18
N VAL A 56 -10.90 10.22 -1.96
CA VAL A 56 -11.35 8.84 -2.18
C VAL A 56 -10.20 7.90 -1.88
N TYR A 57 -10.49 6.81 -1.20
CA TYR A 57 -9.57 5.69 -0.99
C TYR A 57 -10.13 4.48 -1.75
N ILE A 58 -9.46 4.06 -2.82
CA ILE A 58 -9.78 2.87 -3.58
C ILE A 58 -9.04 1.69 -2.95
N VAL A 59 -9.83 0.76 -2.40
CA VAL A 59 -9.35 -0.49 -1.80
C VAL A 59 -8.82 -1.43 -2.87
N TYR A 60 -7.65 -2.03 -2.60
CA TYR A 60 -6.98 -3.00 -3.46
C TYR A 60 -7.38 -4.43 -3.08
N CYS A 61 -7.91 -5.19 -4.05
CA CYS A 61 -8.44 -6.54 -3.84
C CYS A 61 -8.24 -7.50 -5.02
N ASP A 62 -7.57 -7.07 -6.08
CA ASP A 62 -7.38 -7.83 -7.33
C ASP A 62 -6.00 -8.49 -7.47
N GLY A 63 -4.97 -7.96 -6.79
CA GLY A 63 -3.60 -8.49 -6.89
C GLY A 63 -2.91 -8.24 -8.25
N SER A 64 -3.43 -7.31 -9.05
CA SER A 64 -3.09 -7.08 -10.46
C SER A 64 -2.77 -5.61 -10.80
N SER A 65 -2.49 -4.77 -9.79
CA SER A 65 -2.42 -3.30 -9.94
C SER A 65 -3.65 -2.68 -10.63
N PHE A 66 -4.86 -3.14 -10.30
CA PHE A 66 -6.11 -2.61 -10.88
C PHE A 66 -6.18 -2.71 -12.43
N LEU A 67 -5.51 -3.69 -13.04
CA LEU A 67 -5.49 -3.86 -14.50
C LEU A 67 -6.06 -5.19 -14.97
N GLY A 68 -5.95 -6.27 -14.20
CA GLY A 68 -6.34 -7.62 -14.62
C GLY A 68 -7.79 -7.72 -15.10
N ASP A 69 -8.02 -8.51 -16.15
CA ASP A 69 -9.35 -8.81 -16.68
C ASP A 69 -9.39 -10.16 -17.38
N VAL A 70 -9.71 -11.19 -16.60
CA VAL A 70 -10.13 -12.51 -17.06
C VAL A 70 -11.65 -12.60 -16.86
N GLU A 71 -12.36 -12.97 -17.92
CA GLU A 71 -13.82 -13.14 -17.88
C GLU A 71 -14.20 -14.34 -17.02
N GLU A 72 -13.58 -15.49 -17.31
CA GLU A 72 -13.81 -16.74 -16.58
C GLU A 72 -13.35 -16.65 -15.12
N VAL A 73 -14.06 -17.37 -14.26
CA VAL A 73 -13.62 -17.62 -12.88
C VAL A 73 -12.61 -18.76 -12.91
N ASP A 74 -11.53 -18.68 -12.13
CA ASP A 74 -10.56 -19.76 -12.04
C ASP A 74 -11.24 -21.07 -11.57
N PRO A 75 -11.23 -22.16 -12.36
CA PRO A 75 -12.08 -23.32 -12.10
C PRO A 75 -11.55 -24.23 -10.98
N GLN A 76 -10.34 -23.99 -10.48
CA GLN A 76 -9.73 -24.77 -9.39
C GLN A 76 -9.83 -24.05 -8.05
N THR A 77 -9.76 -22.73 -8.06
CA THR A 77 -9.66 -21.88 -6.87
C THR A 77 -10.89 -20.99 -6.62
N ASN A 78 -11.75 -20.82 -7.63
CA ASN A 78 -12.88 -19.88 -7.64
C ASN A 78 -12.47 -18.40 -7.44
N VAL A 79 -11.22 -18.05 -7.77
CA VAL A 79 -10.69 -16.66 -7.76
C VAL A 79 -11.07 -15.93 -9.06
N THR A 80 -11.21 -14.61 -9.01
CA THR A 80 -11.50 -13.76 -10.18
C THR A 80 -10.45 -12.65 -10.36
N TYR A 81 -9.81 -12.61 -11.53
CA TYR A 81 -8.78 -11.62 -11.86
C TYR A 81 -9.42 -10.43 -12.62
N ARG A 82 -9.86 -9.40 -11.87
CA ARG A 82 -10.79 -8.36 -12.38
C ARG A 82 -10.44 -6.93 -11.97
N GLY A 83 -9.15 -6.62 -11.77
CA GLY A 83 -8.65 -5.32 -11.35
C GLY A 83 -9.13 -4.12 -12.18
N SER A 84 -9.14 -4.22 -13.51
CA SER A 84 -9.62 -3.09 -14.36
C SER A 84 -11.13 -2.93 -14.31
N ARG A 85 -11.91 -4.01 -14.19
CA ARG A 85 -13.36 -3.92 -13.92
C ARG A 85 -13.65 -3.21 -12.58
N VAL A 86 -12.83 -3.45 -11.57
CA VAL A 86 -12.91 -2.74 -10.27
C VAL A 86 -12.56 -1.26 -10.43
N PHE A 87 -11.49 -0.93 -11.15
CA PHE A 87 -11.13 0.45 -11.46
C PHE A 87 -12.26 1.18 -12.19
N ASP A 88 -12.75 0.64 -13.30
CA ASP A 88 -13.80 1.24 -14.11
C ASP A 88 -15.10 1.43 -13.31
N ALA A 89 -15.57 0.39 -12.60
CA ALA A 89 -16.78 0.49 -11.78
C ALA A 89 -16.66 1.54 -10.67
N VAL A 90 -15.48 1.73 -10.09
CA VAL A 90 -15.25 2.79 -9.08
C VAL A 90 -15.18 4.17 -9.73
N ILE A 91 -14.47 4.33 -10.86
CA ILE A 91 -14.38 5.64 -11.54
C ILE A 91 -15.75 6.12 -12.05
N GLU A 92 -16.60 5.22 -12.58
CA GLU A 92 -17.96 5.57 -13.00
C GLU A 92 -18.89 5.92 -11.81
N ASP A 93 -18.78 5.20 -10.68
CA ASP A 93 -19.47 5.55 -9.44
C ASP A 93 -19.03 6.93 -8.89
N LEU A 94 -17.74 7.29 -9.05
CA LEU A 94 -17.24 8.61 -8.73
C LEU A 94 -17.73 9.69 -9.71
N PHE A 95 -17.87 9.40 -11.00
CA PHE A 95 -18.50 10.32 -11.96
C PHE A 95 -19.96 10.60 -11.59
N ALA A 96 -20.74 9.57 -11.24
CA ALA A 96 -22.09 9.73 -10.70
C ALA A 96 -22.14 10.55 -9.39
N LYS A 97 -21.06 10.53 -8.60
CA LYS A 97 -20.88 11.32 -7.36
C LYS A 97 -20.21 12.69 -7.59
N GLY A 98 -20.08 13.14 -8.84
CA GLY A 98 -19.67 14.50 -9.18
C GLY A 98 -18.21 14.70 -9.58
N LEU A 99 -17.41 13.63 -9.74
CA LEU A 99 -16.04 13.72 -10.29
C LEU A 99 -16.02 14.36 -11.69
N ASN A 100 -17.10 14.22 -12.45
CA ASN A 100 -17.28 14.82 -13.78
C ASN A 100 -17.35 16.37 -13.76
N ASN A 101 -17.60 16.97 -12.59
CA ASN A 101 -17.62 18.41 -12.37
C ASN A 101 -16.32 18.93 -11.71
N ALA A 102 -15.31 18.08 -11.50
CA ALA A 102 -14.10 18.46 -10.79
C ALA A 102 -13.14 19.27 -11.67
N GLU A 103 -12.89 20.53 -11.32
CA GLU A 103 -11.92 21.36 -12.06
C GLU A 103 -10.47 20.88 -11.90
N ASN A 104 -10.14 20.27 -10.76
CA ASN A 104 -8.79 19.83 -10.42
C ASN A 104 -8.87 18.41 -9.86
N VAL A 105 -8.14 17.48 -10.49
CA VAL A 105 -8.07 16.07 -10.09
C VAL A 105 -6.61 15.65 -9.96
N ILE A 106 -6.34 14.83 -8.95
CA ILE A 106 -5.10 14.09 -8.82
C ILE A 106 -5.46 12.61 -8.60
N LEU A 107 -4.97 11.75 -9.49
CA LEU A 107 -4.90 10.32 -9.27
C LEU A 107 -3.58 10.04 -8.55
N SER A 108 -3.63 9.35 -7.43
CA SER A 108 -2.47 8.95 -6.67
C SER A 108 -2.61 7.51 -6.22
N GLY A 109 -1.51 6.91 -5.80
CA GLY A 109 -1.52 5.63 -5.14
C GLY A 109 -0.13 5.31 -4.63
N SER A 110 -0.03 4.28 -3.78
CA SER A 110 1.24 3.83 -3.22
C SER A 110 1.52 2.37 -3.58
N SER A 111 2.78 1.96 -3.70
CA SER A 111 3.17 0.57 -3.99
C SER A 111 2.53 0.04 -5.29
N ALA A 112 1.88 -1.12 -5.28
CA ALA A 112 1.12 -1.64 -6.42
C ALA A 112 0.03 -0.66 -6.93
N GLY A 113 -0.53 0.21 -6.08
CA GLY A 113 -1.46 1.27 -6.45
C GLY A 113 -0.78 2.48 -7.11
N ALA A 114 0.51 2.70 -6.83
CA ALA A 114 1.35 3.66 -7.54
C ALA A 114 1.66 3.18 -8.96
N LEU A 115 2.02 1.90 -9.14
CA LEU A 115 2.17 1.30 -10.46
C LEU A 115 0.84 1.34 -11.25
N ALA A 116 -0.28 1.07 -10.59
CA ALA A 116 -1.62 1.23 -11.17
C ALA A 116 -1.90 2.68 -11.61
N THR A 117 -1.47 3.66 -10.81
CA THR A 117 -1.57 5.10 -11.11
C THR A 117 -0.72 5.49 -12.32
N ILE A 118 0.49 4.94 -12.46
CA ILE A 118 1.35 5.14 -13.65
C ILE A 118 0.64 4.58 -14.90
N LEU A 119 0.23 3.31 -14.86
CA LEU A 119 -0.30 2.60 -16.03
C LEU A 119 -1.67 3.11 -16.48
N ASN A 120 -2.50 3.60 -15.55
CA ASN A 120 -3.80 4.21 -15.87
C ASN A 120 -3.73 5.75 -16.04
N CYS A 121 -2.56 6.39 -15.98
CA CYS A 121 -2.47 7.85 -15.89
C CYS A 121 -3.15 8.57 -17.07
N ASP A 122 -2.78 8.22 -18.30
CA ASP A 122 -3.35 8.83 -19.51
C ASP A 122 -4.79 8.38 -19.80
N THR A 123 -5.12 7.10 -19.53
CA THR A 123 -6.48 6.58 -19.76
C THR A 123 -7.49 7.12 -18.75
N PHE A 124 -7.06 7.48 -17.53
CA PHE A 124 -7.86 8.20 -16.55
C PHE A 124 -8.00 9.68 -16.92
N SER A 125 -6.90 10.33 -17.31
CA SER A 125 -6.87 11.74 -17.77
C SER A 125 -7.83 11.98 -18.93
N ALA A 126 -7.87 11.06 -19.91
CA ALA A 126 -8.78 11.11 -21.06
C ALA A 126 -10.28 11.04 -20.70
N ARG A 127 -10.65 10.51 -19.52
CA ARG A 127 -12.05 10.49 -19.04
C ARG A 127 -12.49 11.82 -18.40
N LEU A 128 -11.57 12.77 -18.22
CA LEU A 128 -11.80 14.06 -17.57
C LEU A 128 -11.56 15.27 -18.51
N PRO A 129 -12.10 15.28 -19.75
CA PRO A 129 -11.78 16.31 -20.75
C PRO A 129 -12.21 17.74 -20.39
N ASN A 130 -13.08 17.90 -19.38
CA ASN A 130 -13.55 19.19 -18.88
C ASN A 130 -12.77 19.68 -17.64
N ALA A 131 -11.89 18.86 -17.05
CA ALA A 131 -11.09 19.26 -15.90
C ALA A 131 -9.95 20.19 -16.34
N LYS A 132 -9.77 21.31 -15.64
CA LYS A 132 -8.70 22.29 -15.92
C LYS A 132 -7.31 21.73 -15.62
N ARG A 133 -7.23 20.73 -14.73
CA ARG A 133 -5.98 20.09 -14.31
C ARG A 133 -6.24 18.64 -13.89
N VAL A 134 -5.66 17.69 -14.63
CA VAL A 134 -5.50 16.30 -14.19
C VAL A 134 -4.01 15.99 -14.14
N LYS A 135 -3.55 15.38 -13.04
CA LYS A 135 -2.15 14.94 -12.85
C LYS A 135 -2.12 13.63 -12.06
N CYS A 136 -1.00 12.91 -12.14
CA CYS A 136 -0.79 11.61 -11.51
C CYS A 136 0.35 11.65 -10.49
N LEU A 137 0.25 10.89 -9.40
CA LEU A 137 1.27 10.82 -8.34
C LEU A 137 1.57 9.36 -7.98
N SER A 138 2.75 8.90 -8.37
CA SER A 138 3.30 7.59 -8.00
C SER A 138 4.11 7.72 -6.70
N ASP A 139 3.79 6.90 -5.70
CA ASP A 139 4.49 6.83 -4.42
C ASP A 139 5.04 5.41 -4.17
N SER A 140 6.37 5.22 -4.24
CA SER A 140 7.00 3.89 -4.25
C SER A 140 6.41 2.97 -5.33
N GLY A 141 6.25 3.51 -6.54
CA GLY A 141 5.67 2.81 -7.70
C GLY A 141 6.65 2.55 -8.83
N PHE A 142 7.86 3.11 -8.77
CA PHE A 142 8.90 2.93 -9.78
C PHE A 142 9.67 1.62 -9.51
N PHE A 143 9.04 0.49 -9.85
CA PHE A 143 9.66 -0.83 -9.74
C PHE A 143 10.78 -0.99 -10.79
N LEU A 144 11.99 -1.29 -10.31
CA LEU A 144 13.21 -1.32 -11.11
C LEU A 144 13.48 -2.73 -11.65
N HIS A 145 13.74 -2.86 -12.96
CA HIS A 145 14.15 -4.13 -13.56
C HIS A 145 15.60 -4.47 -13.18
N ALA A 146 16.47 -3.45 -13.21
CA ALA A 146 17.89 -3.53 -12.83
C ALA A 146 18.60 -4.74 -13.47
N THR A 147 18.70 -4.76 -14.80
CA THR A 147 19.30 -5.86 -15.58
C THR A 147 20.79 -6.11 -15.29
N ASN A 148 21.44 -5.21 -14.55
CA ASN A 148 22.83 -5.28 -14.09
C ASN A 148 22.98 -5.85 -12.66
N LEU A 149 21.88 -6.12 -11.94
CA LEU A 149 21.89 -6.63 -10.56
C LEU A 149 21.39 -8.08 -10.50
N PRO A 150 21.77 -8.86 -9.46
CA PRO A 150 21.17 -10.17 -9.20
C PRO A 150 19.63 -10.11 -9.12
N GLY A 151 18.96 -11.23 -9.42
CA GLY A 151 17.50 -11.30 -9.43
C GLY A 151 16.82 -10.67 -10.64
N ALA A 152 17.56 -10.17 -11.64
CA ALA A 152 16.97 -9.46 -12.77
C ALA A 152 15.98 -10.31 -13.58
N LYS A 153 16.35 -11.57 -13.88
CA LYS A 153 15.48 -12.46 -14.66
C LYS A 153 14.29 -12.92 -13.81
N GLU A 154 14.50 -13.11 -12.53
CA GLU A 154 13.49 -13.48 -11.55
C GLU A 154 12.46 -12.36 -11.34
N ARG A 155 12.90 -11.09 -11.32
CA ARG A 155 12.02 -9.90 -11.39
C ARG A 155 11.21 -9.87 -12.69
N GLU A 156 11.84 -10.11 -13.84
CA GLU A 156 11.14 -10.17 -15.14
C GLU A 156 10.10 -11.30 -15.18
N ASP A 157 10.44 -12.49 -14.68
CA ASP A 157 9.56 -13.64 -14.65
C ASP A 157 8.41 -13.46 -13.65
N TYR A 158 8.63 -12.80 -12.51
CA TYR A 158 7.57 -12.41 -11.58
C TYR A 158 6.52 -11.54 -12.29
N PHE A 159 6.91 -10.44 -12.92
CA PHE A 159 5.96 -9.60 -13.65
C PHE A 159 5.39 -10.26 -14.92
N THR A 160 6.14 -11.14 -15.58
CA THR A 160 5.61 -11.95 -16.69
C THR A 160 4.50 -12.90 -16.22
N GLN A 161 4.66 -13.53 -15.05
CA GLN A 161 3.61 -14.35 -14.45
C GLN A 161 2.39 -13.51 -14.04
N VAL A 162 2.56 -12.32 -13.45
CA VAL A 162 1.45 -11.39 -13.16
C VAL A 162 0.68 -11.04 -14.43
N VAL A 163 1.37 -10.65 -15.52
CA VAL A 163 0.72 -10.29 -16.79
C VAL A 163 -0.04 -11.46 -17.39
N ASN A 164 0.54 -12.66 -17.37
CA ASN A 164 -0.07 -13.86 -17.95
C ASN A 164 -1.28 -14.36 -17.14
N LEU A 165 -1.18 -14.43 -15.82
CA LEU A 165 -2.24 -14.95 -14.95
C LEU A 165 -3.48 -14.04 -14.94
N HIS A 166 -3.27 -12.73 -14.86
CA HIS A 166 -4.35 -11.75 -14.71
C HIS A 166 -4.79 -11.12 -16.05
N GLY A 167 -4.14 -11.47 -17.17
CA GLY A 167 -4.52 -11.03 -18.52
C GLY A 167 -4.24 -9.56 -18.83
N LEU A 168 -3.14 -8.99 -18.33
CA LEU A 168 -2.86 -7.55 -18.40
C LEU A 168 -2.49 -7.03 -19.80
N GLU A 169 -1.99 -7.88 -20.70
CA GLU A 169 -1.32 -7.45 -21.94
C GLU A 169 -2.12 -6.42 -22.75
N LYS A 170 -3.45 -6.59 -22.81
CA LYS A 170 -4.40 -5.72 -23.52
C LYS A 170 -4.55 -4.29 -22.93
N PHE A 171 -4.02 -4.05 -21.73
CA PHE A 171 -4.01 -2.73 -21.06
C PHE A 171 -2.61 -2.10 -20.99
N LEU A 172 -1.55 -2.83 -21.35
CA LEU A 172 -0.19 -2.31 -21.29
C LEU A 172 0.07 -1.35 -22.47
N PRO A 173 0.89 -0.29 -22.28
CA PRO A 173 1.14 0.69 -23.35
C PRO A 173 1.70 0.02 -24.61
N ALA A 174 0.99 0.18 -25.74
CA ALA A 174 1.42 -0.34 -27.04
C ALA A 174 2.81 0.19 -27.46
N SER A 175 3.21 1.35 -26.97
CA SER A 175 4.54 1.93 -27.15
C SER A 175 5.65 1.12 -26.44
N CYS A 176 5.32 0.32 -25.43
CA CYS A 176 6.23 -0.61 -24.76
C CYS A 176 6.12 -2.02 -25.36
N THR A 177 4.91 -2.58 -25.47
CA THR A 177 4.71 -3.98 -25.92
C THR A 177 5.11 -4.22 -27.38
N SER A 178 5.09 -3.19 -28.24
CA SER A 178 5.65 -3.26 -29.60
C SER A 178 7.18 -3.40 -29.66
N LYS A 179 7.88 -3.25 -28.52
CA LYS A 179 9.35 -3.27 -28.41
C LYS A 179 9.87 -4.31 -27.40
N ARG A 180 9.00 -4.90 -26.58
CA ARG A 180 9.34 -5.64 -25.35
C ARG A 180 8.33 -6.72 -25.02
N ASN A 181 8.76 -7.74 -24.26
CA ASN A 181 7.85 -8.73 -23.68
C ASN A 181 6.84 -8.03 -22.73
N PRO A 182 5.55 -8.41 -22.73
CA PRO A 182 4.53 -7.79 -21.88
C PRO A 182 4.90 -7.66 -20.39
N GLY A 183 5.54 -8.68 -19.79
CA GLY A 183 6.01 -8.62 -18.40
C GLY A 183 7.02 -7.49 -18.12
N GLN A 184 7.86 -7.11 -19.09
CA GLN A 184 8.77 -5.97 -18.94
C GLN A 184 8.00 -4.64 -18.84
N CYS A 185 6.80 -4.54 -19.43
CA CYS A 185 5.98 -3.33 -19.43
C CYS A 185 5.23 -3.09 -18.10
N LEU A 186 5.57 -3.83 -17.03
CA LEU A 186 5.27 -3.46 -15.65
C LEU A 186 6.42 -2.73 -14.94
N PHE A 187 7.64 -2.68 -15.50
CA PHE A 187 8.72 -1.84 -14.99
C PHE A 187 8.59 -0.42 -15.58
N PRO A 188 8.36 0.63 -14.76
CA PRO A 188 8.09 1.98 -15.29
C PRO A 188 9.25 2.59 -16.08
N GLU A 189 10.49 2.12 -15.88
CA GLU A 189 11.68 2.50 -16.67
C GLU A 189 11.52 2.32 -18.20
N TYR A 190 10.55 1.52 -18.66
CA TYR A 190 10.29 1.32 -20.10
C TYR A 190 9.06 2.04 -20.65
N LEU A 191 8.34 2.82 -19.83
CA LEU A 191 7.08 3.45 -20.26
C LEU A 191 6.80 4.86 -19.70
N VAL A 192 7.41 5.31 -18.58
CA VAL A 192 7.13 6.67 -18.05
C VAL A 192 7.55 7.80 -18.99
N GLU A 193 8.40 7.52 -19.97
CA GLU A 193 8.80 8.47 -21.00
C GLU A 193 7.68 8.75 -22.02
N ASP A 194 6.81 7.76 -22.26
CA ASP A 194 5.71 7.83 -23.23
C ASP A 194 4.42 8.41 -22.62
N ILE A 195 4.32 8.49 -21.28
CA ILE A 195 3.17 9.08 -20.57
C ILE A 195 3.09 10.59 -20.84
N GLN A 196 1.90 11.05 -21.27
CA GLN A 196 1.67 12.45 -21.67
C GLN A 196 1.17 13.32 -20.50
N THR A 197 0.31 12.78 -19.66
CA THR A 197 -0.27 13.45 -18.49
C THR A 197 0.82 13.73 -17.44
N PRO A 198 0.83 14.89 -16.76
CA PRO A 198 1.87 15.21 -15.78
C PRO A 198 1.90 14.18 -14.65
N LEU A 199 3.03 13.48 -14.52
CA LEU A 199 3.29 12.46 -13.50
C LEU A 199 4.34 12.97 -12.50
N PHE A 200 4.08 12.84 -11.20
CA PHE A 200 5.07 12.97 -10.14
C PHE A 200 5.55 11.58 -9.71
N ILE A 201 6.87 11.43 -9.60
CA ILE A 201 7.54 10.21 -9.14
C ILE A 201 8.13 10.50 -7.75
N LEU A 202 7.51 9.95 -6.71
CA LEU A 202 7.98 10.03 -5.33
C LEU A 202 8.51 8.66 -4.92
N GLU A 203 9.81 8.56 -4.67
CA GLU A 203 10.47 7.27 -4.48
C GLU A 203 11.52 7.33 -3.37
N SER A 204 11.81 6.16 -2.80
CA SER A 204 13.08 5.95 -2.11
C SER A 204 14.06 5.23 -3.03
N SER A 205 15.30 5.71 -3.07
CA SER A 205 16.43 4.99 -3.69
C SER A 205 16.83 3.72 -2.90
N PHE A 206 16.37 3.61 -1.64
CA PHE A 206 16.47 2.43 -0.78
C PHE A 206 15.07 1.88 -0.47
N ASP A 207 14.24 1.69 -1.51
CA ASP A 207 12.86 1.21 -1.32
C ASP A 207 12.82 -0.13 -0.58
N TYR A 208 12.18 -0.16 0.58
CA TYR A 208 12.16 -1.31 1.48
C TYR A 208 11.59 -2.57 0.81
N HIS A 209 10.54 -2.41 -0.02
CA HIS A 209 9.90 -3.54 -0.68
C HIS A 209 10.76 -4.07 -1.84
N GLN A 210 11.31 -3.19 -2.66
CA GLN A 210 12.18 -3.61 -3.77
C GLN A 210 13.46 -4.29 -3.26
N LEU A 211 14.06 -3.79 -2.18
CA LEU A 211 15.21 -4.43 -1.56
C LEU A 211 14.83 -5.80 -0.96
N ARG A 212 13.80 -5.88 -0.13
CA ARG A 212 13.40 -7.10 0.59
C ARG A 212 12.83 -8.21 -0.31
N GLU A 213 11.92 -7.86 -1.22
CA GLU A 213 11.12 -8.85 -1.98
C GLU A 213 11.64 -9.04 -3.42
N MET A 214 12.35 -8.05 -3.98
CA MET A 214 12.78 -8.08 -5.39
C MET A 214 14.31 -8.12 -5.59
N LEU A 215 15.12 -8.04 -4.53
CA LEU A 215 16.59 -8.13 -4.62
C LEU A 215 17.17 -9.22 -3.70
N THR A 216 16.97 -9.12 -2.38
CA THR A 216 17.61 -10.03 -1.41
C THR A 216 17.27 -11.52 -1.53
N PRO A 217 16.08 -11.95 -2.01
CA PRO A 217 15.80 -13.40 -2.16
C PRO A 217 16.70 -14.08 -3.21
N TYR A 218 17.33 -13.30 -4.09
CA TYR A 218 18.11 -13.77 -5.24
C TYR A 218 19.63 -13.64 -5.05
N ILE A 219 20.08 -13.42 -3.80
CA ILE A 219 21.49 -13.21 -3.43
C ILE A 219 21.82 -14.10 -2.24
N GLY A 220 23.09 -14.55 -2.14
CA GLY A 220 23.74 -15.22 -1.00
C GLY A 220 22.85 -15.61 0.18
N GLY A 221 22.59 -16.91 0.32
CA GLY A 221 21.77 -17.48 1.39
C GLY A 221 20.25 -17.20 1.30
N GLY A 222 19.83 -16.25 0.45
CA GLY A 222 18.44 -15.85 0.31
C GLY A 222 17.89 -15.21 1.58
N TYR A 223 16.58 -15.36 1.83
CA TYR A 223 15.89 -14.69 2.93
C TYR A 223 16.57 -14.89 4.31
N ASP A 224 17.13 -16.07 4.59
CA ASP A 224 17.71 -16.41 5.89
C ASP A 224 19.02 -15.67 6.19
N GLU A 225 19.90 -15.46 5.20
CA GLU A 225 21.14 -14.68 5.36
C GLU A 225 20.86 -13.17 5.47
N TRP A 226 19.78 -12.71 4.83
CA TRP A 226 19.41 -11.30 4.78
C TRP A 226 18.43 -10.86 5.87
N HIS A 227 17.77 -11.78 6.58
CA HIS A 227 16.69 -11.50 7.53
C HIS A 227 17.03 -10.38 8.53
N ASP A 228 18.08 -10.58 9.33
CA ASP A 228 18.52 -9.64 10.36
C ASP A 228 18.93 -8.28 9.77
N CYS A 229 19.52 -8.27 8.57
CA CYS A 229 19.89 -7.07 7.85
C CYS A 229 18.64 -6.29 7.41
N ILE A 230 17.67 -6.95 6.75
CA ILE A 230 16.43 -6.34 6.25
C ILE A 230 15.61 -5.69 7.39
N TYR A 231 15.48 -6.37 8.53
CA TYR A 231 14.69 -5.82 9.65
C TYR A 231 15.49 -4.89 10.56
N ASN A 232 16.83 -4.95 10.55
CA ASN A 232 17.69 -4.04 11.29
C ASN A 232 19.02 -3.81 10.56
N LEU A 233 19.07 -2.76 9.74
CA LEU A 233 20.23 -2.46 8.89
C LEU A 233 21.55 -2.14 9.64
N THR A 234 21.53 -2.05 10.98
CA THR A 234 22.78 -1.99 11.77
C THR A 234 23.53 -3.33 11.74
N LEU A 235 22.80 -4.45 11.64
CA LEU A 235 23.30 -5.82 11.61
C LEU A 235 23.92 -6.23 10.27
N CYS A 236 23.60 -5.53 9.18
CA CYS A 236 24.16 -5.83 7.86
C CYS A 236 25.70 -5.85 7.85
N ASN A 237 26.27 -6.86 7.23
CA ASN A 237 27.70 -6.93 6.95
C ASN A 237 28.10 -5.95 5.81
N SER A 238 29.40 -5.77 5.57
CA SER A 238 29.89 -4.81 4.56
C SER A 238 29.45 -5.15 3.13
N THR A 239 29.33 -6.43 2.79
CA THR A 239 28.88 -6.89 1.47
C THR A 239 27.40 -6.60 1.26
N GLN A 240 26.57 -6.88 2.27
CA GLN A 240 25.13 -6.56 2.26
C GLN A 240 24.87 -5.06 2.10
N ILE A 241 25.64 -4.23 2.82
CA ILE A 241 25.60 -2.76 2.68
C ILE A 241 26.00 -2.33 1.26
N GLY A 242 27.07 -2.89 0.70
CA GLY A 242 27.53 -2.57 -0.66
C GLY A 242 26.49 -2.88 -1.72
N ILE A 243 25.81 -4.03 -1.64
CA ILE A 243 24.74 -4.44 -2.55
C ILE A 243 23.54 -3.49 -2.49
N PHE A 244 23.19 -2.97 -1.30
CA PHE A 244 22.14 -1.94 -1.19
C PHE A 244 22.58 -0.60 -1.79
N GLN A 245 23.88 -0.27 -1.76
CA GLN A 245 24.42 0.90 -2.47
C GLN A 245 24.47 0.69 -4.00
N GLU A 246 24.74 -0.53 -4.49
CA GLU A 246 24.65 -0.88 -5.91
C GLU A 246 23.21 -0.77 -6.43
N PHE A 247 22.23 -1.19 -5.64
CA PHE A 247 20.80 -0.95 -5.94
C PHE A 247 20.47 0.54 -5.98
N GLN A 248 20.83 1.30 -4.93
CA GLN A 248 20.62 2.74 -4.84
C GLN A 248 21.20 3.47 -6.06
N GLN A 249 22.45 3.17 -6.43
CA GLN A 249 23.11 3.80 -7.57
C GLN A 249 22.44 3.40 -8.90
N THR A 250 22.01 2.14 -9.06
CA THR A 250 21.27 1.71 -10.25
C THR A 250 19.93 2.45 -10.36
N PHE A 251 19.19 2.60 -9.25
CA PHE A 251 17.92 3.31 -9.19
C PHE A 251 18.08 4.80 -9.55
N ILE A 252 19.06 5.48 -8.95
CA ILE A 252 19.40 6.88 -9.23
C ILE A 252 19.81 7.06 -10.69
N ASN A 253 20.68 6.19 -11.23
CA ASN A 253 21.12 6.23 -12.62
C ASN A 253 19.94 6.08 -13.59
N THR A 254 19.03 5.13 -13.34
CA THR A 254 17.85 4.94 -14.18
C THR A 254 16.97 6.18 -14.22
N LEU A 255 16.66 6.80 -13.07
CA LEU A 255 15.85 8.03 -13.03
C LEU A 255 16.54 9.27 -13.63
N GLN A 256 17.87 9.35 -13.52
CA GLN A 256 18.66 10.40 -14.18
C GLN A 256 18.69 10.25 -15.70
N ASN A 257 18.75 9.01 -16.22
CA ASN A 257 18.77 8.72 -17.65
C ASN A 257 17.41 8.90 -18.34
N LEU A 258 16.29 8.98 -17.61
CA LEU A 258 14.97 9.26 -18.17
C LEU A 258 14.94 10.63 -18.88
N LYS A 259 14.48 10.65 -20.13
CA LYS A 259 14.26 11.85 -20.96
C LYS A 259 13.57 12.95 -20.15
N PHE A 260 14.20 14.12 -20.13
CA PHE A 260 13.65 15.29 -19.47
C PHE A 260 12.25 15.64 -20.00
N SER A 261 11.31 15.89 -19.08
CA SER A 261 10.02 16.51 -19.37
C SER A 261 9.74 17.56 -18.30
N ALA A 262 9.32 18.75 -18.72
CA ALA A 262 8.95 19.82 -17.80
C ALA A 262 7.67 19.52 -17.00
N SER A 263 6.83 18.58 -17.46
CA SER A 263 5.62 18.15 -16.74
C SER A 263 5.90 17.08 -15.66
N ARG A 264 7.04 16.37 -15.75
CA ARG A 264 7.34 15.23 -14.87
C ARG A 264 8.04 15.67 -13.59
N GLY A 265 7.35 15.59 -12.46
CA GLY A 265 7.91 15.87 -11.14
C GLY A 265 8.70 14.68 -10.58
N MET A 266 9.71 14.95 -9.76
CA MET A 266 10.47 13.91 -9.03
C MET A 266 10.89 14.39 -7.65
N TYR A 267 10.70 13.55 -6.63
CA TYR A 267 11.32 13.69 -5.31
C TYR A 267 11.85 12.31 -4.91
N VAL A 268 13.17 12.15 -4.86
CA VAL A 268 13.80 10.84 -4.62
C VAL A 268 14.81 10.94 -3.49
N HIS A 269 14.58 10.25 -2.37
CA HIS A 269 15.39 10.42 -1.16
C HIS A 269 15.97 9.12 -0.60
N ASN A 270 17.08 9.23 0.13
CA ASN A 270 17.86 8.10 0.63
C ASN A 270 17.36 7.55 1.99
N CYS A 271 16.05 7.28 2.13
CA CYS A 271 15.47 6.68 3.36
C CYS A 271 15.13 5.21 3.14
N TYR A 272 15.54 4.30 4.03
CA TYR A 272 15.05 2.93 3.99
C TYR A 272 13.57 2.88 4.40
N LEU A 273 12.68 2.85 3.40
CA LEU A 273 11.25 3.10 3.52
C LEU A 273 10.53 2.59 2.26
N HIS A 274 9.24 2.28 2.36
CA HIS A 274 8.35 2.04 1.23
C HIS A 274 7.04 2.78 1.47
N THR A 275 6.59 3.56 0.50
CA THR A 275 5.45 4.50 0.58
C THR A 275 5.66 5.69 1.53
N HIS A 276 5.00 6.81 1.20
CA HIS A 276 5.22 8.10 1.86
C HIS A 276 3.91 8.89 2.05
N ILE A 277 3.01 8.92 1.07
CA ILE A 277 1.92 9.94 1.03
C ILE A 277 0.76 9.66 2.00
N TYR A 278 0.65 8.42 2.49
CA TYR A 278 -0.34 8.00 3.48
C TYR A 278 0.18 8.09 4.93
N LEU A 279 1.48 8.36 5.12
CA LEU A 279 2.10 8.40 6.45
C LEU A 279 1.89 9.77 7.10
N LYS A 280 1.59 9.80 8.41
CA LYS A 280 1.61 11.05 9.18
C LYS A 280 3.04 11.56 9.28
N SER A 281 3.32 12.68 8.62
CA SER A 281 4.64 13.29 8.47
C SER A 281 5.16 13.91 9.77
N GLU A 282 5.59 13.07 10.71
CA GLU A 282 6.53 13.44 11.78
C GLU A 282 7.37 12.24 12.25
N SER A 283 6.82 11.02 12.29
CA SER A 283 7.52 9.86 12.85
C SER A 283 8.32 9.03 11.84
N VAL A 284 7.92 9.00 10.56
CA VAL A 284 8.55 8.14 9.54
C VAL A 284 9.39 8.98 8.58
N CYS A 285 10.71 8.84 8.69
CA CYS A 285 11.79 9.61 8.03
C CYS A 285 11.75 11.16 8.12
N SER A 286 10.65 11.74 8.58
CA SER A 286 10.47 13.16 8.95
C SER A 286 11.06 13.48 10.34
N ALA A 287 11.23 12.47 11.20
CA ALA A 287 11.93 12.57 12.48
C ALA A 287 13.41 12.99 12.34
N VAL A 288 13.98 12.88 11.12
CA VAL A 288 15.17 13.63 10.74
C VAL A 288 14.71 15.01 10.26
N GLY A 289 14.80 16.02 11.14
CA GLY A 289 14.39 17.40 10.86
C GLY A 289 15.21 18.16 9.81
N LYS A 290 15.80 17.43 8.83
CA LYS A 290 16.54 17.90 7.64
C LYS A 290 16.38 17.00 6.40
N ASN A 291 15.47 16.03 6.39
CA ASN A 291 15.22 15.15 5.21
C ASN A 291 14.36 15.84 4.13
N THR A 292 14.68 17.11 3.83
CA THR A 292 14.03 17.94 2.84
C THR A 292 14.90 18.09 1.59
N LEU A 293 14.30 17.97 0.41
CA LEU A 293 14.98 18.17 -0.88
C LEU A 293 14.72 19.61 -1.38
N GLU A 294 15.76 20.31 -1.85
CA GLU A 294 15.80 21.78 -1.96
C GLU A 294 15.21 22.56 -0.75
N ASN A 295 15.32 22.04 0.48
CA ASN A 295 14.65 22.55 1.69
C ASN A 295 13.11 22.45 1.71
N LYS A 296 12.50 21.61 0.87
CA LYS A 296 11.05 21.33 0.88
C LYS A 296 10.74 19.94 1.42
N SER A 297 9.62 19.80 2.11
CA SER A 297 8.99 18.52 2.37
C SER A 297 8.37 17.92 1.11
N VAL A 298 8.07 16.62 1.16
CA VAL A 298 7.31 15.89 0.13
C VAL A 298 5.98 16.58 -0.18
N ALA A 299 5.24 17.03 0.85
CA ALA A 299 3.94 17.67 0.68
C ALA A 299 4.04 19.03 -0.04
N GLU A 300 5.02 19.87 0.32
CA GLU A 300 5.27 21.16 -0.34
C GLU A 300 5.75 20.98 -1.78
N ALA A 301 6.63 20.01 -2.04
CA ALA A 301 7.15 19.70 -3.38
C ALA A 301 6.03 19.23 -4.33
N ILE A 302 5.14 18.35 -3.86
CA ILE A 302 3.99 17.88 -4.63
C ILE A 302 2.96 19.00 -4.79
N GLY A 303 2.72 19.81 -3.76
CA GLY A 303 1.84 20.98 -3.84
C GLY A 303 2.30 21.99 -4.88
N ASP A 304 3.58 22.35 -4.86
CA ASP A 304 4.17 23.29 -5.81
C ASP A 304 4.13 22.80 -7.25
N TRP A 305 4.47 21.52 -7.48
CA TRP A 305 4.38 20.92 -8.81
C TRP A 305 2.92 20.75 -9.26
N TYR A 306 2.00 20.38 -8.35
CA TYR A 306 0.62 20.13 -8.71
C TYR A 306 -0.08 21.43 -9.11
N PHE A 307 0.03 22.47 -8.30
CA PHE A 307 -0.58 23.79 -8.57
C PHE A 307 0.22 24.66 -9.54
N ASP A 308 1.30 24.13 -10.13
CA ASP A 308 2.17 24.82 -11.10
C ASP A 308 2.86 26.07 -10.51
N ARG A 309 3.06 26.10 -9.18
CA ARG A 309 3.76 27.18 -8.46
C ARG A 309 5.27 27.13 -8.71
N ARG A 310 5.84 25.92 -8.78
CA ARG A 310 7.23 25.65 -9.17
C ARG A 310 7.34 24.21 -9.66
N SER A 311 8.14 23.96 -10.70
CA SER A 311 8.57 22.60 -11.03
C SER A 311 9.44 22.03 -9.91
N PHE A 312 9.31 20.74 -9.63
CA PHE A 312 10.11 20.05 -8.63
C PHE A 312 10.66 18.74 -9.20
N ARG A 313 11.99 18.63 -9.30
CA ARG A 313 12.71 17.44 -9.79
C ARG A 313 14.06 17.36 -9.07
N ASP A 314 14.09 16.73 -7.90
CA ASP A 314 15.30 16.55 -7.09
C ASP A 314 15.50 15.09 -6.68
N ILE A 315 16.76 14.69 -6.55
CA ILE A 315 17.23 13.32 -6.24
C ILE A 315 18.41 13.46 -5.27
N ASP A 316 18.36 12.82 -4.10
CA ASP A 316 19.48 12.80 -3.13
C ASP A 316 20.65 11.96 -3.68
N THR A 317 21.48 12.57 -4.52
CA THR A 317 22.68 11.94 -5.11
C THR A 317 23.88 11.94 -4.17
N VAL A 318 23.72 12.30 -2.88
CA VAL A 318 24.86 12.43 -1.98
C VAL A 318 25.40 11.05 -1.63
N ASP A 319 26.62 10.77 -2.10
CA ASP A 319 27.36 9.56 -1.79
C ASP A 319 27.63 9.47 -0.28
N HIS A 320 26.77 8.71 0.39
CA HIS A 320 26.95 8.33 1.77
C HIS A 320 27.64 6.98 1.88
N HIS A 321 28.98 7.02 1.83
CA HIS A 321 29.93 6.02 2.36
C HIS A 321 29.65 5.55 3.81
N LYS A 322 28.54 5.97 4.42
CA LYS A 322 28.09 5.63 5.77
C LYS A 322 26.56 5.48 5.80
N LEU A 323 26.03 4.42 5.14
CA LEU A 323 24.68 3.91 5.44
C LEU A 323 24.47 3.89 6.96
N LYS A 324 25.42 3.30 7.70
CA LYS A 324 25.39 3.16 9.16
C LYS A 324 25.29 4.47 9.97
N SER A 325 25.49 5.65 9.39
CA SER A 325 25.26 6.95 10.08
C SER A 325 24.03 7.74 9.62
N LYS A 326 23.33 7.33 8.55
CA LYS A 326 21.93 7.73 8.27
C LYS A 326 20.93 6.70 8.84
N LEU A 327 21.39 5.46 9.12
CA LEU A 327 20.58 4.35 9.65
C LEU A 327 20.43 4.29 11.18
N THR A 328 20.92 5.31 11.90
CA THR A 328 20.39 5.65 13.22
C THR A 328 18.90 6.04 13.19
N CYS A 329 18.33 6.15 11.99
CA CYS A 329 16.91 6.39 11.74
C CYS A 329 16.14 5.11 11.32
N VAL A 330 16.66 3.92 11.64
CA VAL A 330 15.81 2.72 11.75
C VAL A 330 14.83 2.94 12.90
N CYS A 331 13.57 3.26 12.57
CA CYS A 331 12.49 3.22 13.55
C CYS A 331 12.33 1.78 14.04
N VAL A 332 12.66 1.52 15.32
CA VAL A 332 12.37 0.24 15.96
C VAL A 332 10.86 0.09 16.08
N CYS A 333 10.26 -0.59 15.11
CA CYS A 333 8.85 -0.97 15.15
C CYS A 333 8.62 -1.99 16.26
N PHE A 334 8.28 -1.51 17.46
CA PHE A 334 7.72 -2.29 18.56
C PHE A 334 6.35 -2.87 18.16
N THR A 335 6.38 -3.91 17.34
CA THR A 335 5.26 -4.84 17.17
C THR A 335 5.13 -5.73 18.41
N GLN A 336 4.02 -6.45 18.54
CA GLN A 336 3.59 -7.29 19.68
C GLN A 336 2.86 -6.58 20.83
N PRO A 337 1.57 -6.22 20.64
CA PRO A 337 0.61 -6.30 21.74
C PRO A 337 0.43 -7.78 22.15
N LYS A 338 1.30 -8.29 23.03
CA LYS A 338 1.14 -9.63 23.61
C LYS A 338 -0.17 -9.69 24.38
N TYR A 339 -1.16 -10.41 23.85
CA TYR A 339 -2.42 -10.72 24.53
C TYR A 339 -2.19 -11.71 25.69
N THR A 340 -1.62 -11.23 26.79
CA THR A 340 -1.57 -11.95 28.05
C THR A 340 -2.95 -11.93 28.71
N LYS A 341 -3.73 -13.00 28.52
CA LYS A 341 -4.91 -13.26 29.35
C LYS A 341 -4.49 -13.40 30.81
N SER A 342 -4.74 -12.37 31.62
CA SER A 342 -4.69 -12.45 33.08
C SER A 342 -6.11 -12.51 33.62
N THR A 343 -6.42 -13.54 34.41
CA THR A 343 -7.74 -13.76 34.99
C THR A 343 -7.82 -13.22 36.41
N ALA A 344 -8.66 -12.21 36.64
CA ALA A 344 -9.07 -11.75 37.97
C ALA A 344 -10.56 -11.34 37.95
N THR A 345 -11.27 -11.57 39.05
CA THR A 345 -12.73 -11.44 39.14
C THR A 345 -13.16 -10.47 40.24
N SER A 346 -14.16 -9.62 39.95
CA SER A 346 -14.94 -8.81 40.91
C SER A 346 -14.17 -7.66 41.60
N THR A 347 -14.74 -6.50 41.98
CA THR A 347 -16.08 -5.91 41.75
C THR A 347 -16.07 -4.38 41.98
N ASN A 348 -17.08 -3.67 41.46
CA ASN A 348 -17.59 -2.34 41.87
C ASN A 348 -16.77 -1.05 41.60
N ALA A 349 -17.22 -0.32 40.56
CA ALA A 349 -17.49 1.13 40.39
C ALA A 349 -16.94 2.22 41.37
N PRO A 350 -16.86 3.53 40.97
CA PRO A 350 -17.36 4.19 39.74
C PRO A 350 -16.23 4.90 38.91
N PRO A 351 -16.52 5.58 37.78
CA PRO A 351 -15.49 6.05 36.83
C PRO A 351 -15.11 7.54 36.97
N ILE A 352 -13.92 7.91 36.46
CA ILE A 352 -13.62 9.18 35.78
C ILE A 352 -12.28 9.07 35.00
N ALA A 353 -12.05 10.01 34.08
CA ALA A 353 -10.96 9.98 33.09
C ALA A 353 -9.53 10.05 33.67
N ILE A 354 -8.57 9.55 32.87
CA ILE A 354 -7.12 9.73 33.07
C ILE A 354 -6.56 10.46 31.84
N ARG A 355 -5.78 11.54 32.05
CA ARG A 355 -5.07 12.25 30.98
C ARG A 355 -3.86 11.45 30.49
N HIS A 356 -3.44 11.69 29.24
CA HIS A 356 -2.07 11.40 28.83
C HIS A 356 -1.12 12.45 29.40
N GLU A 357 0.06 12.03 29.86
CA GLU A 357 1.21 12.91 29.97
C GLU A 357 2.49 12.10 29.70
N TRP A 358 3.52 12.78 29.19
CA TRP A 358 4.73 12.16 28.66
C TRP A 358 5.93 12.45 29.55
N TRP A 359 6.87 11.51 29.64
CA TRP A 359 8.21 11.75 30.16
C TRP A 359 9.27 11.32 29.15
N LEU A 360 10.33 12.13 29.05
CA LEU A 360 11.38 12.02 28.04
C LEU A 360 12.74 12.14 28.74
N ALA A 361 13.54 11.09 28.73
CA ALA A 361 14.91 11.09 29.26
C ALA A 361 15.79 10.10 28.48
N VAL A 362 17.06 10.45 28.30
CA VAL A 362 18.06 9.66 27.55
C VAL A 362 19.31 9.51 28.40
N SER A 363 19.78 8.27 28.63
CA SER A 363 21.21 7.89 28.69
C SER A 363 21.35 6.36 28.85
N CYS A 364 22.58 5.85 28.73
CA CYS A 364 22.90 4.43 28.69
C CYS A 364 23.69 3.92 29.92
N LEU A 365 23.59 2.60 30.13
CA LEU A 365 24.48 1.70 30.91
C LEU A 365 24.38 1.66 32.45
N SER A 366 24.61 0.43 32.95
CA SER A 366 24.75 -0.06 34.33
C SER A 366 23.49 -0.09 35.22
N SER A 367 23.58 -0.90 36.29
CA SER A 367 22.52 -1.27 37.25
C SER A 367 23.17 -1.47 38.64
N PRO A 368 22.43 -1.69 39.77
CA PRO A 368 20.97 -1.80 39.91
C PRO A 368 20.33 -0.97 41.06
N THR A 369 18.99 -1.00 41.13
CA THR A 369 18.08 -0.63 42.26
C THR A 369 17.97 0.86 42.71
N PRO A 370 16.75 1.37 43.01
CA PRO A 370 16.52 2.78 43.42
C PRO A 370 16.02 2.97 44.87
N PRO A 371 16.02 4.23 45.38
CA PRO A 371 15.06 4.75 46.35
C PRO A 371 14.05 5.77 45.72
N PRO A 372 12.96 6.16 46.40
CA PRO A 372 11.79 6.86 45.82
C PRO A 372 11.77 8.40 46.06
N CYS A 373 10.60 9.01 45.77
CA CYS A 373 10.12 10.41 45.95
C CYS A 373 10.02 11.23 44.64
N ASP A 374 9.04 12.13 44.45
CA ASP A 374 7.72 12.34 45.09
C ASP A 374 6.79 13.11 44.10
N LEU A 375 5.46 12.99 44.22
CA LEU A 375 4.48 13.54 43.28
C LEU A 375 3.77 14.79 43.82
N ASN A 376 4.26 16.00 43.52
CA ASN A 376 3.53 17.26 43.76
C ASN A 376 4.08 18.45 42.91
N ALA A 377 3.65 18.61 41.65
CA ALA A 377 3.72 19.89 40.93
C ALA A 377 2.83 19.96 39.66
N CYS A 378 1.98 20.99 39.61
CA CYS A 378 1.37 21.61 38.43
C CYS A 378 0.36 20.82 37.56
N ASP A 379 -0.74 21.50 37.22
CA ASP A 379 -1.90 21.03 36.46
C ASP A 379 -2.14 21.97 35.25
N SER A 380 -3.10 21.66 34.37
CA SER A 380 -3.51 22.38 33.13
C SER A 380 -2.50 22.34 31.95
N GLU A 381 -2.90 22.29 30.67
CA GLU A 381 -4.14 22.77 30.03
C GLU A 381 -4.97 21.68 29.26
N THR A 382 -5.85 22.09 28.34
CA THR A 382 -6.88 21.25 27.69
C THR A 382 -6.88 21.36 26.15
N GLN A 383 -7.08 20.24 25.44
CA GLN A 383 -7.38 20.21 24.00
C GLN A 383 -8.44 19.15 23.62
N SER A 384 -9.03 19.29 22.43
CA SER A 384 -10.29 18.63 22.01
C SER A 384 -10.09 17.37 21.13
N PRO A 385 -11.05 16.42 21.11
CA PRO A 385 -10.96 15.20 20.30
C PRO A 385 -11.35 15.40 18.82
N PRO A 386 -10.79 14.62 17.88
CA PRO A 386 -11.09 14.71 16.44
C PRO A 386 -12.39 14.00 16.01
N THR A 387 -12.93 14.42 14.85
CA THR A 387 -14.28 14.08 14.38
C THR A 387 -14.37 12.75 13.60
N LEU A 388 -15.45 11.99 13.80
CA LEU A 388 -15.72 10.70 13.12
C LEU A 388 -16.59 10.85 11.86
N TYR A 389 -16.30 10.06 10.83
CA TYR A 389 -17.15 9.85 9.66
C TYR A 389 -17.22 8.36 9.25
N GLY A 390 -18.21 8.00 8.42
CA GLY A 390 -18.50 6.61 8.02
C GLY A 390 -18.67 6.45 6.50
N PHE A 391 -18.51 5.23 6.01
CA PHE A 391 -18.52 4.91 4.59
C PHE A 391 -19.94 4.66 4.05
N ILE A 392 -20.19 5.14 2.82
CA ILE A 392 -21.40 4.82 2.05
C ILE A 392 -21.03 3.66 1.10
N PRO A 393 -21.76 2.53 1.11
CA PRO A 393 -21.46 1.41 0.21
C PRO A 393 -21.77 1.75 -1.26
N VAL A 394 -21.01 1.16 -2.18
CA VAL A 394 -21.27 1.22 -3.62
C VAL A 394 -22.32 0.18 -3.99
N SER A 395 -23.41 0.62 -4.61
CA SER A 395 -24.53 -0.24 -5.02
C SER A 395 -24.36 -0.71 -6.47
N ILE A 396 -23.73 -1.86 -6.68
CA ILE A 396 -23.63 -2.47 -8.02
C ILE A 396 -25.04 -2.89 -8.50
N PRO A 397 -25.55 -2.41 -9.65
CA PRO A 397 -26.88 -2.76 -10.12
C PRO A 397 -27.03 -4.25 -10.47
N THR A 398 -27.78 -5.00 -9.67
CA THR A 398 -27.99 -6.45 -9.87
C THR A 398 -29.02 -6.72 -10.98
N ALA A 399 -28.66 -6.43 -12.22
CA ALA A 399 -29.60 -6.38 -13.35
C ALA A 399 -29.14 -7.14 -14.62
N LEU A 400 -28.69 -8.40 -14.48
CA LEU A 400 -28.68 -9.42 -15.56
C LEU A 400 -28.25 -10.80 -15.01
N LEU A 401 -29.20 -11.62 -14.51
CA LEU A 401 -29.15 -13.10 -14.45
C LEU A 401 -30.43 -13.67 -13.80
N PRO A 402 -31.04 -14.78 -14.27
CA PRO A 402 -32.32 -15.25 -13.73
C PRO A 402 -32.21 -16.11 -12.45
N SER A 403 -33.00 -15.74 -11.45
CA SER A 403 -33.71 -16.62 -10.50
C SER A 403 -33.00 -17.87 -9.93
N CYS A 404 -32.48 -17.76 -8.71
CA CYS A 404 -32.51 -18.87 -7.75
C CYS A 404 -32.74 -18.35 -6.31
N ARG A 405 -33.69 -18.93 -5.56
CA ARG A 405 -34.12 -18.48 -4.22
C ARG A 405 -34.16 -19.63 -3.19
N ARG A 406 -33.40 -19.46 -2.11
CA ARG A 406 -33.67 -19.93 -0.71
C ARG A 406 -32.63 -19.21 0.17
N ARG A 407 -32.95 -18.37 1.18
CA ARG A 407 -33.86 -18.46 2.34
C ARG A 407 -33.58 -19.62 3.28
N LEU A 408 -32.80 -19.32 4.32
CA LEU A 408 -32.89 -19.70 5.74
C LEU A 408 -32.01 -18.66 6.50
N ALA A 409 -32.25 -18.29 7.76
CA ALA A 409 -33.26 -18.73 8.73
C ALA A 409 -33.73 -17.57 9.62
N ALA A 410 -34.93 -17.71 10.19
CA ALA A 410 -35.35 -17.09 11.44
C ALA A 410 -36.56 -17.87 11.97
N ASP A 411 -36.44 -18.47 13.15
CA ASP A 411 -37.41 -18.34 14.26
C ASP A 411 -37.01 -19.26 15.42
N SER A 412 -37.28 -18.80 16.65
CA SER A 412 -36.87 -19.49 17.88
C SER A 412 -37.97 -19.39 18.94
N ALA A 413 -38.67 -20.50 19.21
CA ALA A 413 -39.53 -20.64 20.40
C ALA A 413 -39.89 -22.10 20.71
N ALA A 414 -40.01 -22.39 22.02
CA ALA A 414 -40.83 -23.42 22.66
C ALA A 414 -40.62 -24.93 22.38
N VAL A 415 -40.47 -25.67 23.47
CA VAL A 415 -40.63 -27.13 23.67
C VAL A 415 -41.48 -27.26 24.94
N PRO A 416 -42.61 -28.01 24.97
CA PRO A 416 -42.61 -29.45 25.31
C PRO A 416 -43.82 -30.25 24.73
N PRO A 417 -44.12 -31.50 25.17
CA PRO A 417 -43.28 -32.70 25.09
C PRO A 417 -44.02 -33.97 24.54
N ALA A 418 -43.23 -35.03 24.30
CA ALA A 418 -43.57 -36.48 24.36
C ALA A 418 -44.64 -37.11 23.42
N SER A 419 -44.21 -38.13 22.66
CA SER A 419 -44.79 -39.50 22.67
C SER A 419 -43.92 -40.47 21.84
N GLU A 420 -44.22 -41.78 21.92
CA GLU A 420 -43.30 -42.92 21.66
C GLU A 420 -43.36 -43.52 20.23
N ASN A 421 -42.48 -44.53 19.98
CA ASN A 421 -42.59 -45.62 18.98
C ASN A 421 -42.32 -45.29 17.49
N SER A 422 -41.82 -46.21 16.62
CA SER A 422 -41.13 -47.52 16.80
C SER A 422 -40.50 -48.04 15.48
N GLY A 423 -39.60 -49.05 15.55
CA GLY A 423 -39.05 -49.83 14.40
C GLY A 423 -37.78 -49.24 13.74
N SER A 424 -36.71 -49.97 13.32
CA SER A 424 -36.49 -51.30 12.70
C SER A 424 -36.71 -51.34 11.16
N ALA A 425 -35.87 -51.93 10.29
CA ALA A 425 -34.52 -52.52 10.37
C ALA A 425 -33.96 -52.87 8.95
N ALA A 426 -32.81 -53.55 8.85
CA ALA A 426 -32.06 -54.06 7.67
C ALA A 426 -31.11 -53.05 6.96
N ARG A 427 -29.88 -53.34 6.49
CA ARG A 427 -29.05 -54.54 6.11
C ARG A 427 -28.97 -54.92 4.61
N SER A 428 -27.92 -54.45 3.93
CA SER A 428 -27.05 -55.13 2.94
C SER A 428 -25.88 -54.16 2.57
N THR A 429 -24.58 -54.45 2.30
CA THR A 429 -23.78 -55.57 1.72
C THR A 429 -23.98 -55.76 0.21
N PHE A 430 -23.01 -55.71 -0.72
CA PHE A 430 -21.53 -55.72 -0.78
C PHE A 430 -21.09 -54.96 -2.09
N SER A 431 -19.85 -54.71 -2.56
CA SER A 431 -18.41 -55.00 -2.28
C SER A 431 -17.56 -53.84 -2.94
N VAL A 432 -16.21 -53.67 -3.01
CA VAL A 432 -14.98 -54.51 -3.19
C VAL A 432 -14.87 -55.12 -4.61
N GLU A 433 -13.81 -54.99 -5.44
CA GLU A 433 -12.47 -54.33 -5.47
C GLU A 433 -12.10 -54.09 -6.99
N PRO A 434 -10.86 -53.78 -7.49
CA PRO A 434 -9.51 -53.76 -6.90
C PRO A 434 -8.82 -52.39 -6.82
#